data_AF-X1GF26-F1
#
_entry.id   AF-X1GF26-F1
#
_cell.length_a   1.000
_cell.length_b   1.000
_cell.length_c   1.000
_cell.angle_alpha   90.00
_cell.angle_beta   90.00
_cell.angle_gamma   90.00
#
_symmetry.space_group_name_H-M   'P 1'
#
loop_
_entity.id
_entity.type
_entity.pdbx_description
1 polymer ?
#
loop_
_entity_poly.entity_id
_entity_poly.type
_entity_poly.pdbx_seq_one_letter_code
_entity_poly.pdbx_strand_id
1 'polypeptide(L)' 'MFVNVHYASGRTRQGKVVGEIPRKTGTPNQIIAFLFQQSSFTMEVGTSKKVVEVNTENVEEIEFIA' A
#
# COMPACT_ATOMS: atom_id res chain seq x y z
N MET A 1 6.02 3.91 -5.83
CA MET A 1 4.71 4.56 -5.82
C MET A 1 4.34 4.83 -4.37
N PHE A 2 3.97 6.07 -4.01
CA PHE A 2 3.68 6.45 -2.62
C PHE A 2 2.19 6.35 -2.34
N VAL A 3 1.84 5.80 -1.17
CA VAL A 3 0.47 5.58 -0.73
C VAL A 3 0.29 5.97 0.73
N ASN A 4 -0.91 6.41 1.08
CA ASN A 4 -1.43 6.37 2.44
C ASN A 4 -2.26 5.10 2.61
N VAL A 5 -2.03 4.39 3.69
CA VAL A 5 -2.79 3.20 4.07
C VAL A 5 -3.54 3.52 5.35
N HIS A 6 -4.86 3.53 5.27
CA HIS A 6 -5.77 3.75 6.39
C HIS A 6 -6.20 2.39 6.94
N TYR A 7 -5.92 2.13 8.21
CA TYR A 7 -6.26 0.88 8.89
C TYR A 7 -7.59 1.02 9.61
N ALA A 8 -8.34 -0.08 9.74
CA ALA A 8 -9.59 -0.15 10.50
C ALA A 8 -9.43 0.25 12.00
N SER A 9 -8.18 0.28 12.49
CA SER A 9 -7.84 0.80 13.83
C SER A 9 -7.83 2.34 13.93
N GLY A 10 -8.10 3.06 12.84
CA GLY A 10 -7.98 4.53 12.76
C GLY A 10 -6.54 5.04 12.62
N ARG A 11 -5.56 4.14 12.44
CA ARG A 11 -4.16 4.52 12.17
C ARG A 11 -3.95 4.70 10.68
N THR A 12 -3.09 5.63 10.30
CA THR A 12 -2.65 5.79 8.90
C THR A 12 -1.14 5.56 8.83
N ARG A 13 -0.68 4.87 7.79
CA ARG A 13 0.75 4.77 7.45
C ARG A 13 0.98 5.25 6.03
N GLN A 14 1.97 6.14 5.89
CA GLN A 14 2.42 6.61 4.59
C GLN A 14 3.71 5.89 4.20
N GLY A 15 3.76 5.39 2.97
CA GLY A 15 4.95 4.69 2.51
C GLY A 15 5.02 4.51 1.01
N LYS A 16 6.17 4.04 0.55
CA LYS A 16 6.36 3.61 -0.83
C LYS A 16 6.05 2.12 -0.91
N VAL A 17 5.11 1.72 -1.75
CA VAL A 17 4.89 0.30 -2.07
C VAL A 17 6.14 -0.24 -2.73
N VAL A 18 6.64 -1.35 -2.21
CA VAL A 18 7.81 -2.09 -2.72
C VAL A 18 7.41 -3.54 -2.99
N GLY A 19 8.12 -4.18 -3.93
CA GLY A 19 7.77 -5.52 -4.42
C GLY A 19 7.26 -5.51 -5.86
N GLU A 20 6.81 -6.68 -6.32
CA GLU A 20 6.35 -6.88 -7.69
C GLU A 20 4.93 -6.34 -7.87
N ILE A 21 4.82 -5.15 -8.46
CA ILE A 21 3.57 -4.62 -8.99
C ILE A 21 3.53 -4.96 -10.50
N PRO A 22 2.50 -5.64 -11.01
CA PRO A 22 2.42 -6.01 -12.42
C PRO A 22 2.57 -4.78 -13.31
N ARG A 23 3.48 -4.79 -14.28
CA ARG A 23 3.70 -3.63 -15.17
C ARG A 23 2.44 -3.19 -15.96
N LYS A 24 1.42 -4.06 -16.05
CA LYS A 24 0.14 -3.78 -16.72
C LYS A 24 -0.91 -3.08 -15.84
N THR A 25 -0.73 -2.97 -14.53
CA THR A 25 -1.60 -2.16 -13.66
C THR A 25 -1.17 -0.69 -13.78
N GLY A 26 -1.55 -0.06 -14.90
CA GLY A 26 -1.04 1.26 -15.28
C GLY A 26 -1.73 2.44 -14.58
N THR A 27 -2.91 2.23 -13.99
CA THR A 27 -3.64 3.28 -13.27
C THR A 27 -3.55 3.09 -11.76
N PRO A 28 -3.55 4.18 -10.96
CA PRO A 28 -3.60 4.11 -9.50
C PRO A 28 -4.69 3.16 -9.00
N ASN A 29 -5.95 3.34 -9.45
CA ASN A 29 -7.08 2.50 -9.01
C ASN A 29 -6.89 1.00 -9.30
N GLN A 30 -6.26 0.64 -10.43
CA GLN A 30 -5.93 -0.75 -10.73
C GLN A 30 -4.86 -1.33 -9.80
N ILE A 31 -3.91 -0.50 -9.36
CA ILE A 31 -2.90 -0.91 -8.39
C ILE A 31 -3.53 -1.09 -7.01
N ILE A 32 -4.39 -0.18 -6.54
CA ILE A 32 -5.15 -0.37 -5.30
C ILE A 32 -5.95 -1.67 -5.36
N ALA A 33 -6.70 -1.91 -6.43
CA ALA A 33 -7.47 -3.14 -6.60
C ALA A 33 -6.57 -4.39 -6.56
N PHE A 34 -5.39 -4.34 -7.18
CA PHE A 34 -4.40 -5.42 -7.10
C PHE A 34 -3.88 -5.62 -5.67
N LEU A 35 -3.57 -4.55 -4.94
CA LEU A 35 -3.10 -4.64 -3.55
C LEU A 35 -4.16 -5.30 -2.66
N PHE A 36 -5.43 -4.93 -2.79
CA PHE A 36 -6.52 -5.57 -2.04
C PHE A 36 -6.80 -7.03 -2.47
N GLN A 37 -6.39 -7.45 -3.67
CA GLN A 37 -6.45 -8.86 -4.07
C GLN A 37 -5.38 -9.71 -3.39
N GLN A 38 -4.31 -9.10 -2.85
CA GLN A 38 -3.29 -9.80 -2.07
C GLN A 38 -3.69 -9.83 -0.59
N SER A 39 -3.34 -10.90 0.14
CA SER A 39 -3.52 -10.96 1.61
C SER A 39 -2.61 -9.98 2.36
N SER A 40 -1.45 -9.67 1.78
CA SER A 40 -0.55 -8.65 2.28
C SER A 40 0.31 -8.06 1.16
N PHE A 41 0.85 -6.87 1.40
CA PHE A 41 1.89 -6.27 0.55
C PHE A 41 2.97 -5.61 1.40
N THR A 42 4.13 -5.31 0.80
CA THR A 42 5.23 -4.63 1.52
C THR A 42 5.32 -3.16 1.15
N MET A 43 5.63 -2.32 2.15
CA MET A 43 5.92 -0.92 1.93
C MET A 43 7.11 -0.43 2.76
N GLU A 44 7.88 0.50 2.20
CA GLU A 44 8.88 1.27 2.93
C GLU A 44 8.20 2.48 3.58
N VAL A 45 8.27 2.57 4.91
CA VAL A 45 7.61 3.62 5.71
C VAL A 45 8.63 4.63 6.23
N GLY A 46 8.34 5.92 6.07
CA GLY A 46 9.11 7.03 6.64
C GLY A 46 10.54 7.18 6.12
N THR A 47 11.33 8.04 6.79
CA THR A 47 12.71 8.38 6.40
C THR A 47 13.73 7.27 6.69
N SER A 48 13.41 6.36 7.60
CA SER A 48 14.27 5.21 7.97
C SER A 48 14.24 4.08 6.93
N LYS A 49 13.40 4.19 5.88
CA LYS A 49 13.16 3.14 4.87
C LYS A 49 12.85 1.78 5.48
N LYS A 50 12.18 1.78 6.64
CA LYS A 50 11.79 0.52 7.29
C LYS A 50 10.76 -0.16 6.42
N VAL A 51 11.07 -1.37 5.95
CA VAL A 51 10.12 -2.23 5.24
C VAL A 51 9.16 -2.84 6.26
N VAL A 52 7.87 -2.67 6.02
CA VAL A 52 6.80 -3.30 6.80
C VAL A 52 5.89 -4.09 5.89
N GLU A 53 5.34 -5.17 6.42
CA GLU A 53 4.26 -5.90 5.80
C GLU A 53 2.92 -5.29 6.21
N VAL A 54 2.05 -5.13 5.23
CA VAL A 54 0.71 -4.54 5.35
C VAL A 54 -0.27 -5.64 5.06
N ASN A 55 -0.93 -6.14 6.11
CA ASN A 55 -2.02 -7.08 5.94
C ASN A 55 -3.28 -6.32 5.52
N THR A 56 -3.81 -6.65 4.34
CA THR A 56 -4.92 -5.96 3.68
C THR A 56 -6.26 -6.20 4.35
N GLU A 57 -6.41 -7.28 5.13
CA GLU A 57 -7.61 -7.55 5.93
C GLU A 57 -7.86 -6.47 6.99
N ASN A 58 -6.80 -5.78 7.42
CA ASN A 58 -6.87 -4.72 8.43
C ASN A 58 -6.89 -3.31 7.81
N VAL A 59 -6.89 -3.21 6.48
CA VAL A 59 -6.87 -1.96 5.73
C VAL A 59 -8.28 -1.60 5.31
N GLU A 60 -8.69 -0.39 5.65
CA GLU A 60 -9.98 0.18 5.25
C GLU A 60 -9.88 0.87 3.88
N GLU A 61 -8.80 1.63 3.66
CA GLU A 61 -8.60 2.40 2.44
C GLU A 61 -7.10 2.56 2.11
N ILE A 62 -6.80 2.67 0.81
CA ILE A 62 -5.48 3.02 0.30
C ILE A 62 -5.64 4.21 -0.64
N GLU A 63 -4.91 5.29 -0.39
CA GLU A 63 -4.91 6.49 -1.23
C GLU A 63 -3.54 6.69 -1.87
N PHE A 64 -3.50 7.21 -3.11
CA PHE A 64 -2.24 7.58 -3.76
C PHE A 64 -1.79 8.98 -3.40
N ILE A 65 -0.47 9.11 -3.34
CA ILE A 65 0.23 10.37 -3.13
C ILE A 65 1.08 10.62 -4.36
N ALA A 66 0.84 11.76 -5.00
CA ALA A 66 1.57 12.20 -6.19
C ALA A 66 3.07 12.40 -5.90
#